data_AF-A0A5E4MY00-F1
#
_entry.id   AF-A0A5E4MY00-F1
#
_cell.length_a   1.000
_cell.length_b   1.000
_cell.length_c   1.000
_cell.angle_alpha   90.00
_cell.angle_beta   90.00
_cell.angle_gamma   90.00
#
_symmetry.space_group_name_H-M   'P 1'
#
loop_
_entity.id
_entity.type
_entity.pdbx_description
1 polymer ?
#
loop_
_entity_poly.entity_id
_entity_poly.type
_entity_poly.pdbx_seq_one_letter_code
_entity_poly.pdbx_strand_id
1 'polypeptide(L)'
;MKTHLRELKIQLFEYFSCNDNDFSNRWVLNPFDENIVAVAKLPVDTYNQLIELSADKTLQLQFASQDLNKFWIAQKNEYGSLVTEALKILIPFATSYLCAKGFSSMVAIKNKYRNRLLSLENNLLFMCFRC
;
A
#
# COMPACT_ATOMS: atom_id res chain seq x y z
N MET A 1 -24.66 4.61 10.93
CA MET A 1 -23.22 4.78 11.20
C MET A 1 -22.53 3.45 11.56
N LYS A 2 -23.04 2.66 12.52
CA LYS A 2 -22.48 1.32 12.87
C LYS A 2 -22.50 0.30 11.72
N THR A 3 -23.51 0.34 10.86
CA THR A 3 -23.64 -0.51 9.67
C THR A 3 -22.58 -0.19 8.61
N HIS A 4 -22.37 1.09 8.33
CA HIS A 4 -21.38 1.56 7.36
C HIS A 4 -19.94 1.19 7.75
N LEU A 5 -19.56 1.35 9.03
CA LEU A 5 -18.25 0.93 9.52
C LEU A 5 -18.04 -0.59 9.42
N ARG A 6 -19.11 -1.37 9.58
CA ARG A 6 -19.06 -2.83 9.44
C ARG A 6 -18.89 -3.26 7.99
N GLU A 7 -19.57 -2.62 7.05
CA GLU A 7 -19.36 -2.82 5.61
C GLU A 7 -17.95 -2.45 5.17
N LEU A 8 -17.45 -1.29 5.61
CA LEU A 8 -16.08 -0.85 5.31
C LEU A 8 -15.05 -1.87 5.84
N LYS A 9 -15.29 -2.40 7.06
CA LYS A 9 -14.46 -3.45 7.65
C LYS A 9 -14.47 -4.70 6.77
N ILE A 10 -15.63 -5.18 6.33
CA ILE A 10 -15.73 -6.37 5.47
C ILE A 10 -15.00 -6.17 4.15
N GLN A 11 -15.20 -5.03 3.48
CA GLN A 11 -14.51 -4.70 2.24
C GLN A 11 -13.00 -4.62 2.42
N LEU A 12 -12.53 -4.07 3.54
CA LEU A 12 -11.11 -4.09 3.89
C LEU A 12 -10.61 -5.53 4.08
N PHE A 13 -11.33 -6.38 4.83
CA PHE A 13 -10.90 -7.77 5.01
C PHE A 13 -10.90 -8.58 3.71
N GLU A 14 -11.88 -8.38 2.82
CA GLU A 14 -11.89 -9.00 1.50
C GLU A 14 -10.71 -8.52 0.64
N TYR A 15 -10.43 -7.21 0.65
CA TYR A 15 -9.34 -6.61 -0.11
C TYR A 15 -7.95 -6.99 0.44
N PHE A 16 -7.83 -7.09 1.76
CA PHE A 16 -6.65 -7.53 2.50
C PHE A 16 -6.79 -8.99 2.93
N SER A 17 -7.38 -9.87 2.10
CA SER A 17 -7.45 -11.31 2.38
C SER A 17 -6.05 -11.92 2.45
N CYS A 18 -5.30 -11.59 3.49
CA CYS A 18 -4.26 -12.43 4.03
C CYS A 18 -5.03 -13.58 4.68
N ASN A 19 -4.77 -14.79 4.23
CA ASN A 19 -4.98 -15.92 5.12
C ASN A 19 -4.18 -15.59 6.38
N ASP A 20 -4.83 -15.36 7.52
CA ASP A 20 -4.14 -15.09 8.80
C ASP A 20 -3.16 -16.21 9.17
N ASN A 21 -3.33 -17.37 8.53
CA ASN A 21 -2.50 -18.57 8.61
C ASN A 21 -1.30 -18.58 7.64
N ASP A 22 -1.12 -17.57 6.79
CA ASP A 22 0.01 -17.49 5.87
C ASP A 22 1.18 -16.74 6.53
N PHE A 23 2.04 -17.51 7.19
CA PHE A 23 3.24 -17.01 7.86
C PHE A 23 4.35 -16.61 6.87
N SER A 24 4.18 -16.88 5.57
CA SER A 24 5.24 -16.76 4.56
C SER A 24 5.75 -15.33 4.32
N ASN A 25 5.03 -14.31 4.77
CA ASN A 25 5.43 -12.90 4.65
C ASN A 25 5.92 -12.29 5.97
N ARG A 26 5.95 -13.06 7.07
CA ARG A 26 6.33 -12.53 8.39
C ARG A 26 7.81 -12.19 8.49
N TRP A 27 8.65 -12.69 7.58
CA TRP A 27 10.07 -12.31 7.49
C TRP A 27 10.26 -10.81 7.31
N VAL A 28 9.27 -10.11 6.75
CA VAL A 28 9.28 -8.65 6.64
C VAL A 28 9.24 -7.97 8.01
N LEU A 29 8.57 -8.58 9.00
CA LEU A 29 8.45 -8.05 10.36
C LEU A 29 9.62 -8.46 11.25
N ASN A 30 10.22 -9.63 11.00
CA ASN A 30 11.40 -10.08 11.71
C ASN A 30 12.26 -10.97 10.79
N PRO A 31 13.23 -10.39 10.07
CA PRO A 31 14.08 -11.14 9.15
C PRO A 31 15.22 -11.90 9.84
N PHE A 32 15.33 -11.81 11.17
CA PHE A 32 16.40 -12.45 11.95
C PHE A 32 15.94 -13.67 12.76
N ASP A 33 14.66 -14.04 12.67
CA ASP A 33 14.13 -15.27 13.28
C ASP A 33 14.21 -16.42 12.28
N GLU A 34 15.02 -17.42 12.62
CA GLU A 34 15.27 -18.59 11.77
C GLU A 34 13.99 -19.36 11.42
N ASN A 35 13.03 -19.45 12.35
CA ASN A 35 11.77 -20.13 12.09
C ASN A 35 10.90 -19.38 11.08
N ILE A 36 10.99 -18.04 11.09
CA ILE A 36 10.25 -17.19 10.18
C ILE A 36 10.91 -17.19 8.79
N VAL A 37 12.24 -17.08 8.75
CA VAL A 37 13.03 -17.13 7.51
C VAL A 37 12.81 -18.46 6.79
N ALA A 38 12.84 -19.58 7.49
CA ALA A 38 12.67 -20.92 6.91
C ALA A 38 11.32 -21.13 6.20
N VAL A 39 10.28 -20.38 6.58
CA VAL A 39 8.92 -20.50 6.01
C VAL A 39 8.67 -19.43 4.93
N ALA A 40 9.62 -18.55 4.67
CA ALA A 40 9.48 -17.49 3.67
C ALA A 40 9.38 -18.08 2.25
N LYS A 41 8.33 -17.67 1.52
CA LYS A 41 8.09 -18.10 0.14
C LYS A 41 8.62 -17.03 -0.81
N LEU A 42 9.91 -17.09 -1.11
CA LEU A 42 10.59 -16.14 -2.00
C LEU A 42 11.27 -16.86 -3.18
N PRO A 43 11.45 -16.18 -4.32
CA PRO A 43 12.32 -16.66 -5.38
C PRO A 43 13.73 -16.91 -4.85
N VAL A 44 14.44 -17.91 -5.40
CA VAL A 44 15.75 -18.36 -4.92
C VAL A 44 16.74 -17.21 -4.70
N ASP A 45 16.88 -16.31 -5.67
CA ASP A 45 17.82 -15.18 -5.58
C ASP A 45 17.47 -14.21 -4.44
N THR A 46 16.17 -14.02 -4.19
CA THR A 46 15.69 -13.13 -3.13
C THR A 46 15.77 -13.82 -1.76
N TYR A 47 15.54 -15.12 -1.72
CA TYR A 47 15.70 -15.93 -0.50
C TYR A 47 17.17 -15.97 -0.06
N ASN A 48 18.13 -16.08 -0.98
CA ASN A 48 19.55 -16.01 -0.66
C ASN A 48 19.93 -14.68 0.01
N GLN A 49 19.42 -13.55 -0.50
CA GLN A 49 19.60 -12.25 0.15
C GLN A 49 19.02 -12.20 1.56
N LEU A 50 17.86 -12.86 1.78
CA LEU A 50 17.27 -12.96 3.12
C LEU A 50 18.17 -13.75 4.07
N ILE A 51 18.75 -14.87 3.62
CA ILE A 51 19.70 -15.65 4.40
C ILE A 51 20.92 -14.80 4.78
N GLU A 52 21.56 -14.15 3.81
CA GLU A 52 22.73 -13.30 4.04
C GLU A 52 22.43 -12.18 5.04
N LEU A 53 21.32 -11.46 4.85
CA LEU A 53 20.88 -10.41 5.76
C LEU A 53 20.61 -10.96 7.17
N SER A 54 19.93 -12.11 7.28
CA SER A 54 19.57 -12.72 8.57
C SER A 54 20.80 -13.17 9.38
N ALA A 55 21.90 -13.51 8.69
CA ALA A 55 23.15 -13.90 9.32
C ALA A 55 23.94 -12.70 9.87
N ASP A 56 23.65 -11.49 9.40
CA ASP A 56 24.37 -10.28 9.81
C ASP A 56 23.92 -9.78 11.20
N LYS A 57 24.80 -9.94 12.18
CA LYS A 57 24.57 -9.49 13.56
C LYS A 57 24.61 -7.99 13.74
N THR A 58 25.32 -7.26 12.88
CA THR A 58 25.33 -5.80 12.93
C THR A 58 23.99 -5.24 12.47
N LEU A 59 23.43 -5.79 11.39
CA LEU A 59 22.09 -5.46 10.93
C LEU A 59 21.02 -5.87 11.95
N GLN A 60 21.19 -7.01 12.63
CA GLN A 60 20.29 -7.45 13.70
C GLN A 60 20.23 -6.44 14.85
N LEU A 61 21.37 -5.89 15.27
CA LEU A 61 21.43 -4.87 16.31
C LEU A 61 20.81 -3.55 15.84
N GLN A 62 21.07 -3.13 14.60
CA GLN A 62 20.47 -1.93 14.03
C GLN A 62 18.95 -2.05 13.95
N PHE A 63 18.44 -3.20 13.53
CA PHE A 63 17.01 -3.50 13.43
C PHE A 63 16.27 -3.26 14.75
N ALA A 64 16.85 -3.69 15.89
CA ALA A 64 16.24 -3.50 17.21
C ALA A 64 16.10 -2.02 17.61
N SER A 65 16.86 -1.12 16.98
CA SER A 65 16.90 0.32 17.29
C SER A 65 16.24 1.22 16.24
N GLN A 66 15.87 0.68 15.08
CA GLN A 66 15.37 1.43 13.94
C GLN A 66 13.89 1.15 13.66
N ASP A 67 13.22 2.12 13.02
CA ASP A 67 11.89 1.91 12.47
C ASP A 67 11.95 0.90 11.31
N LEU A 68 10.93 0.04 11.21
CA LEU A 68 10.85 -1.03 10.23
C LEU A 68 11.00 -0.52 8.78
N ASN A 69 10.34 0.59 8.44
CA ASN A 69 10.39 1.13 7.08
C ASN A 69 11.78 1.70 6.79
N LYS A 70 12.37 2.41 7.78
CA LYS A 70 13.72 2.97 7.64
C LYS A 70 14.76 1.87 7.45
N PHE A 71 14.63 0.78 8.19
CA PHE A 71 15.47 -0.40 8.03
C PHE A 71 15.34 -0.94 6.60
N TRP A 72 14.16 -1.29 6.11
CA TRP A 72 14.06 -1.85 4.76
C TRP A 72 14.56 -0.88 3.66
N ILE A 73 14.33 0.42 3.80
CA ILE A 73 14.80 1.41 2.82
C ILE A 73 16.33 1.52 2.79
N ALA A 74 17.01 1.48 3.94
CA ALA A 74 18.46 1.61 3.99
C ALA A 74 19.20 0.45 3.30
N GLN A 75 18.57 -0.71 3.22
CA GLN A 75 19.15 -1.96 2.70
C GLN A 75 18.99 -2.05 1.17
N LYS A 76 18.39 -1.04 0.53
CA LYS A 76 18.02 -1.06 -0.89
C LYS A 76 19.21 -1.24 -1.83
N ASN A 77 20.38 -0.72 -1.47
CA ASN A 77 21.57 -0.78 -2.31
C ASN A 77 22.20 -2.18 -2.33
N GLU A 78 22.14 -2.90 -1.21
CA GLU A 78 22.80 -4.19 -1.02
C GLU A 78 21.83 -5.36 -1.28
N TYR A 79 20.59 -5.25 -0.80
CA TYR A 79 19.56 -6.29 -0.90
C TYR A 79 18.37 -5.85 -1.75
N GLY A 80 18.67 -5.34 -2.95
CA GLY A 80 17.70 -4.61 -3.77
C GLY A 80 16.43 -5.38 -4.15
N SER A 81 16.51 -6.68 -4.43
CA SER A 81 15.35 -7.53 -4.73
C SER A 81 14.56 -7.86 -3.46
N LEU A 82 15.25 -8.21 -2.37
CA LEU A 82 14.62 -8.46 -1.07
C LEU A 82 13.81 -7.25 -0.56
N VAL A 83 14.43 -6.07 -0.59
CA VAL A 83 13.75 -4.82 -0.18
C VAL A 83 12.54 -4.54 -1.08
N THR A 84 12.59 -4.88 -2.36
CA THR A 84 11.44 -4.70 -3.25
C THR A 84 10.26 -5.57 -2.82
N GLU A 85 10.50 -6.84 -2.48
CA GLU A 85 9.44 -7.72 -1.97
C GLU A 85 8.93 -7.27 -0.59
N ALA A 86 9.83 -6.83 0.29
CA ALA A 86 9.45 -6.30 1.60
C ALA A 86 8.54 -5.06 1.48
N LEU A 87 8.87 -4.13 0.58
CA LEU A 87 8.08 -2.92 0.37
C LEU A 87 6.71 -3.20 -0.28
N LYS A 88 6.58 -4.22 -1.14
CA LYS A 88 5.27 -4.65 -1.66
C LYS A 88 4.34 -5.10 -0.53
N ILE A 89 4.90 -5.76 0.49
CA ILE A 89 4.17 -6.25 1.66
C ILE A 89 3.87 -5.09 2.64
N LEU A 90 4.82 -4.19 2.88
CA LEU A 90 4.66 -3.07 3.82
C LEU A 90 3.81 -1.92 3.29
N ILE A 91 3.79 -1.71 1.98
CA ILE A 91 3.13 -0.57 1.33
C ILE A 91 2.04 -1.04 0.35
N PRO A 92 1.03 -1.81 0.80
CA PRO A 92 -0.08 -2.18 -0.08
C PRO A 92 -1.01 -0.98 -0.37
N PHE A 93 -1.01 0.02 0.51
CA PHE A 93 -2.04 1.06 0.56
C PHE A 93 -1.68 2.38 -0.13
N ALA A 94 -0.39 2.74 -0.19
CA ALA A 94 0.01 4.08 -0.63
C ALA A 94 -0.26 4.31 -2.13
N THR A 95 -0.40 3.27 -2.94
CA THR A 95 -0.70 3.42 -4.36
C THR A 95 -2.20 3.25 -4.63
N SER A 96 -2.84 2.15 -4.23
CA SER A 96 -4.23 1.87 -4.63
C SER A 96 -5.27 2.80 -4.01
N TYR A 97 -5.24 3.04 -2.69
CA TYR A 97 -6.22 3.95 -2.05
C TYR A 97 -5.96 5.40 -2.42
N LEU A 98 -4.70 5.84 -2.43
CA LEU A 98 -4.37 7.21 -2.87
C LEU A 98 -4.75 7.41 -4.34
N CYS A 99 -4.57 6.40 -5.19
CA CYS A 99 -5.01 6.41 -6.59
C CYS A 99 -6.54 6.45 -6.70
N ALA A 100 -7.27 5.60 -5.98
CA ALA A 100 -8.73 5.60 -5.95
C ALA A 100 -9.30 6.93 -5.41
N LYS A 101 -8.70 7.47 -4.35
CA LYS A 101 -9.04 8.79 -3.80
C LYS A 101 -8.70 9.92 -4.77
N GLY A 102 -7.56 9.81 -5.46
CA GLY A 102 -7.15 10.74 -6.52
C GLY A 102 -8.14 10.75 -7.67
N PHE A 103 -8.54 9.58 -8.17
CA PHE A 103 -9.58 9.45 -9.19
C PHE A 103 -10.94 9.96 -8.72
N SER A 104 -11.36 9.63 -7.50
CA SER A 104 -12.60 10.15 -6.91
C SER A 104 -12.60 11.68 -6.84
N SER A 105 -11.48 12.27 -6.43
CA SER A 105 -11.30 13.73 -6.39
C SER A 105 -11.37 14.33 -7.80
N MET A 106 -10.74 13.70 -8.79
CA MET A 106 -10.80 14.16 -10.18
C MET A 106 -12.22 14.07 -10.76
N VAL A 107 -12.96 13.00 -10.46
CA VAL A 107 -14.38 12.87 -10.85
C VAL A 107 -15.23 13.96 -10.19
N ALA A 108 -15.00 14.26 -8.92
CA ALA A 108 -15.70 15.34 -8.23
C ALA A 108 -15.43 16.71 -8.87
N ILE A 109 -14.18 17.01 -9.23
CA ILE A 109 -13.81 18.24 -9.94
C ILE A 109 -14.49 18.30 -11.31
N LYS A 110 -14.42 17.20 -12.09
CA LYS A 110 -15.05 17.12 -13.42
C LYS A 110 -16.56 17.36 -13.34
N ASN A 111 -17.24 16.72 -12.39
CA ASN A 111 -18.68 16.89 -12.20
C ASN A 111 -19.04 18.32 -11.78
N LYS A 112 -18.25 18.92 -10.87
CA LYS A 112 -18.43 20.31 -10.47
C LYS A 112 -18.28 21.27 -11.67
N TYR A 113 -17.30 21.03 -12.53
CA TYR A 113 -17.09 21.83 -13.73
C TYR A 113 -18.25 21.68 -14.74
N ARG A 114 -18.68 20.44 -15.02
CA ARG A 114 -19.85 20.19 -15.90
C ARG A 114 -21.13 20.83 -15.40
N ASN A 115 -21.41 20.74 -14.10
CA ASN A 115 -22.59 21.35 -13.51
C ASN A 115 -22.57 22.88 -13.63
N ARG A 116 -21.38 23.51 -13.55
CA ARG A 116 -21.21 24.95 -13.79
C ARG A 116 -21.47 25.34 -15.25
N LEU A 117 -20.98 24.57 -16.21
CA LEU A 117 -21.23 24.82 -17.63
C LEU A 117 -22.72 24.70 -17.97
N LEU A 118 -23.38 23.63 -17.52
CA LEU A 118 -24.83 23.45 -17.72
C LEU A 118 -25.63 24.60 -17.09
N SER A 119 -25.22 25.09 -15.92
CA SER A 119 -25.85 26.26 -15.30
C SER A 119 -25.71 27.52 -16.16
N LEU A 120 -24.56 27.74 -16.82
CA LEU A 120 -24.33 28.89 -17.69
C LEU A 120 -25.13 28.78 -18.99
N GLU A 121 -25.16 27.60 -19.61
CA GLU A 121 -25.98 27.35 -20.81
C GLU A 121 -27.46 27.58 -20.53
N ASN A 122 -27.98 27.03 -19.42
CA ASN A 122 -29.35 27.27 -19.01
C ASN A 122 -29.62 28.78 -18.80
N ASN A 123 -28.71 29.51 -18.14
CA ASN A 123 -28.86 30.95 -17.93
C ASN A 123 -28.84 31.74 -19.26
N LEU A 124 -28.00 31.36 -20.22
CA LEU A 124 -27.96 31.97 -21.56
C LEU A 124 -29.25 31.67 -22.34
N LEU A 125 -29.77 30.44 -22.23
CA LEU A 125 -31.05 30.03 -22.81
C LEU A 125 -32.22 30.83 -22.19
N PHE A 126 -32.24 30.99 -20.86
CA PHE A 126 -33.23 31.83 -20.17
C PHE A 126 -33.13 33.32 -20.55
N MET A 127 -31.95 33.82 -20.91
CA MET A 127 -31.78 35.19 -21.41
C MET A 127 -32.26 35.34 -22.87
N CYS A 128 -31.98 34.37 -23.75
CA CYS A 128 -32.47 34.39 -25.14
C CYS A 128 -34.00 34.25 -25.27
N PHE A 129 -34.66 33.54 -24.35
CA PHE A 129 -36.13 33.43 -24.31
C PHE A 129 -36.84 34.63 -23.64
N ARG A 130 -36.08 35.62 -23.15
CA ARG A 130 -36.60 36.85 -22.53
C ARG A 130 -36.46 38.10 -23.41
N CYS A 131 -36.06 37.94 -24.68
CA CYS A 131 -36.08 38.96 -25.72
C CYS A 131 -37.28 38.79 -26.65
#